data_AF-A0A1A2KT53-F1
#
_entry.id   AF-A0A1A2KT53-F1
#
_cell.length_a   1.000
_cell.length_b   1.000
_cell.length_c   1.000
_cell.angle_alpha   90.00
_cell.angle_beta   90.00
_cell.angle_gamma   90.00
#
_symmetry.space_group_name_H-M   'P 1'
#
loop_
_entity.id
_entity.type
_entity.pdbx_description
1 polymer ?
#
loop_
_entity_poly.entity_id
_entity_poly.type
_entity_poly.pdbx_seq_one_letter_code
_entity_poly.pdbx_strand_id
1 'polypeptide(L)'
;MRSASGPEFIQRADDPANAPVLAAMDLLGQRWVLRIVWELEPGPLGFLELRRRMGNCSSSMLAERLQQLSAANVTAKSDTGAWELTVTGHALGTALAPLWDWSESWQSPAR
;
A
#
# COMPACT_ATOMS: atom_id res chain seq x y z
N MET A 1 -10.67 -6.66 -48.57
CA MET A 1 -11.26 -6.26 -47.27
C MET A 1 -10.90 -7.30 -46.21
N ARG A 2 -10.07 -6.91 -45.25
CA ARG A 2 -9.95 -7.49 -43.90
C ARG A 2 -9.09 -6.50 -43.10
N SER A 3 -9.74 -5.49 -42.53
CA SER A 3 -9.10 -4.61 -41.56
C SER A 3 -8.91 -5.41 -40.27
N ALA A 4 -7.66 -5.57 -39.85
CA ALA A 4 -7.33 -6.15 -38.56
C ALA A 4 -7.67 -5.12 -37.46
N SER A 5 -8.56 -5.49 -36.54
CA SER A 5 -8.80 -4.75 -35.30
C SER A 5 -7.49 -4.67 -34.51
N GLY A 6 -7.00 -3.45 -34.28
CA GLY A 6 -5.90 -3.20 -33.36
C GLY A 6 -6.31 -3.49 -31.91
N PRO A 7 -5.34 -3.67 -31.00
CA PRO A 7 -5.61 -4.15 -29.64
C PRO A 7 -6.43 -3.13 -28.84
N GLU A 8 -7.64 -3.50 -28.42
CA GLU A 8 -8.58 -2.76 -27.53
C GLU A 8 -8.08 -2.61 -26.08
N PHE A 9 -6.77 -2.61 -25.83
CA PHE A 9 -6.23 -2.63 -24.45
C PHE A 9 -6.24 -1.25 -23.77
N ILE A 10 -6.40 -0.16 -24.51
CA ILE A 10 -6.28 1.22 -23.97
C ILE A 10 -7.63 1.80 -23.48
N GLN A 11 -8.77 1.16 -23.75
CA GLN A 11 -10.10 1.73 -23.41
C GLN A 11 -10.68 1.32 -22.03
N ARG A 12 -10.02 0.41 -21.28
CA ARG A 12 -10.54 -0.09 -19.97
C ARG A 12 -10.27 0.83 -18.76
N ALA A 13 -9.41 1.84 -18.90
CA ALA A 13 -9.01 2.72 -17.80
C ALA A 13 -10.12 3.71 -17.38
N ASP A 14 -11.09 3.98 -18.25
CA ASP A 14 -12.20 4.91 -18.00
C ASP A 14 -13.50 4.22 -17.51
N ASP A 15 -13.45 2.91 -17.19
CA ASP A 15 -14.61 2.20 -16.66
C ASP A 15 -14.84 2.59 -15.19
N PRO A 16 -16.00 3.18 -14.83
CA PRO A 16 -16.29 3.54 -13.43
C PRO A 16 -16.27 2.33 -12.49
N ALA A 17 -16.47 1.11 -12.99
CA ALA A 17 -16.32 -0.11 -12.20
C ALA A 17 -14.87 -0.37 -11.75
N ASN A 18 -13.87 0.17 -12.48
CA ASN A 18 -12.45 0.06 -12.14
C ASN A 18 -11.95 1.23 -11.28
N ALA A 19 -12.74 2.28 -11.10
CA ALA A 19 -12.33 3.44 -10.31
C ALA A 19 -11.85 3.10 -8.88
N PRO A 20 -12.49 2.17 -8.13
CA PRO A 20 -12.01 1.79 -6.80
C PRO A 20 -10.65 1.08 -6.81
N VAL A 21 -10.42 0.19 -7.77
CA VAL A 21 -9.14 -0.53 -7.86
C VAL A 21 -8.02 0.40 -8.33
N LEU A 22 -8.28 1.31 -9.28
CA LEU A 22 -7.30 2.30 -9.71
C LEU A 22 -6.94 3.26 -8.57
N ALA A 23 -7.91 3.75 -7.81
CA ALA A 23 -7.65 4.59 -6.64
C ALA A 23 -6.82 3.87 -5.57
N ALA A 24 -7.08 2.58 -5.34
CA ALA A 24 -6.26 1.76 -4.45
C ALA A 24 -4.84 1.60 -5.00
N MET A 25 -4.67 1.33 -6.30
CA MET A 25 -3.35 1.23 -6.94
C MET A 25 -2.59 2.55 -6.87
N ASP A 26 -3.25 3.68 -7.06
CA ASP A 26 -2.66 5.01 -6.94
C ASP A 26 -2.20 5.30 -5.50
N LEU A 27 -2.95 4.87 -4.49
CA LEU A 27 -2.53 4.97 -3.09
C LEU A 27 -1.33 4.06 -2.80
N LEU A 28 -1.42 2.79 -3.17
CA LEU A 28 -0.37 1.79 -2.86
C LEU A 28 0.92 2.03 -3.63
N GLY A 29 0.83 2.63 -4.83
CA GLY A 29 1.98 3.03 -5.64
C GLY A 29 2.74 4.23 -5.08
N GLN A 30 2.18 4.95 -4.10
CA GLN A 30 2.87 6.07 -3.48
C GLN A 30 4.02 5.61 -2.60
N ARG A 31 5.12 6.37 -2.67
CA ARG A 31 6.30 6.12 -1.87
C ARG A 31 5.95 6.09 -0.38
N TRP A 32 6.43 5.05 0.30
CA TRP A 32 6.25 4.75 1.74
C TRP A 32 4.94 4.10 2.16
N VAL A 33 3.88 4.10 1.33
CA VAL A 33 2.58 3.57 1.75
C VAL A 33 2.66 2.08 2.09
N LEU A 34 3.14 1.25 1.16
CA LEU A 34 3.31 -0.19 1.40
C LEU A 34 4.26 -0.48 2.56
N ARG A 35 5.29 0.35 2.76
CA ARG A 35 6.22 0.21 3.87
C ARG A 35 5.54 0.47 5.21
N ILE A 36 4.65 1.47 5.31
CA ILE A 36 3.88 1.73 6.54
C ILE A 36 2.99 0.55 6.87
N VAL A 37 2.29 0.00 5.87
CA VAL A 37 1.42 -1.17 6.06
C VAL A 37 2.25 -2.34 6.59
N TRP A 38 3.38 -2.65 5.95
CA TRP A 38 4.30 -3.70 6.38
C TRP A 38 4.76 -3.53 7.84
N GLU A 39 5.18 -2.32 8.23
CA GLU A 39 5.73 -2.09 9.57
C GLU A 39 4.67 -2.16 10.68
N LEU A 40 3.39 -1.95 10.34
CA LEU A 40 2.27 -2.00 11.28
C LEU A 40 1.61 -3.38 11.37
N GLU A 41 1.93 -4.32 10.47
CA GLU A 41 1.38 -5.68 10.52
C GLU A 41 1.67 -6.43 11.83
N PRO A 42 2.89 -6.36 12.41
CA PRO A 42 3.18 -7.05 13.66
C PRO A 42 2.44 -6.45 14.86
N GLY A 43 1.92 -5.23 14.72
CA GLY A 43 1.12 -4.57 15.75
C GLY A 43 1.32 -3.05 15.80
N PRO A 44 0.65 -2.39 16.76
CA PRO A 44 0.65 -0.93 16.90
C PRO A 44 2.04 -0.37 17.19
N LEU A 45 2.39 0.77 16.55
CA LEU A 45 3.64 1.48 16.76
C LEU A 45 3.41 2.96 17.05
N GLY A 46 4.15 3.51 18.02
CA GLY A 46 4.25 4.95 18.20
C GLY A 46 4.89 5.63 16.99
N PHE A 47 4.54 6.89 16.71
CA PHE A 47 5.03 7.62 15.53
C PHE A 47 6.57 7.66 15.44
N LEU A 48 7.26 7.88 16.55
CA LEU A 48 8.72 7.95 16.57
C LEU A 48 9.37 6.59 16.26
N GLU A 49 8.79 5.52 16.79
CA GLU A 49 9.28 4.15 16.53
C GLU A 49 9.06 3.77 15.07
N LEU A 50 7.84 4.00 14.55
CA LEU A 50 7.55 3.80 13.13
C LEU A 50 8.53 4.61 12.27
N ARG A 51 8.75 5.91 12.55
CA ARG A 51 9.72 6.74 11.82
C ARG A 51 11.13 6.15 11.80
N ARG A 52 11.61 5.57 12.91
CA ARG A 52 12.94 4.95 12.96
C ARG A 52 13.07 3.77 11.99
N ARG A 53 11.99 3.01 11.79
CA ARG A 53 11.94 1.87 10.87
C ARG A 53 11.84 2.27 9.40
N MET A 54 11.40 3.51 9.13
CA MET A 54 11.19 4.04 7.79
C MET A 54 12.46 4.63 7.13
N GLY A 55 13.63 4.51 7.75
CA GLY A 55 14.92 4.93 7.15
C GLY A 55 14.97 6.41 6.78
N ASN A 56 15.06 6.72 5.48
CA ASN A 56 15.16 8.09 4.94
C ASN A 56 13.80 8.79 4.76
N CYS A 57 12.69 8.21 5.23
CA CYS A 57 11.40 8.90 5.27
C CYS A 57 11.43 10.06 6.27
N SER A 58 11.09 11.27 5.82
CA SER A 58 10.99 12.44 6.70
C SER A 58 9.75 12.35 7.59
N SER A 59 9.77 13.03 8.74
CA SER A 59 8.61 13.08 9.64
C SER A 59 7.36 13.63 8.96
N SER A 60 7.49 14.68 8.13
CA SER A 60 6.36 15.29 7.43
C SER A 60 5.76 14.33 6.40
N MET A 61 6.60 13.61 5.65
CA MET A 61 6.15 12.60 4.68
C MET A 61 5.44 11.45 5.37
N LEU A 62 5.99 10.94 6.48
CA LEU A 62 5.34 9.88 7.27
C LEU A 62 3.97 10.34 7.78
N ALA A 63 3.87 11.55 8.31
CA ALA A 63 2.60 12.11 8.79
C ALA A 63 1.57 12.24 7.66
N GLU A 64 1.97 12.75 6.49
CA GLU A 64 1.11 12.84 5.31
C GLU A 64 0.59 11.46 4.87
N ARG A 65 1.46 10.46 4.78
CA ARG A 65 1.06 9.10 4.39
C ARG A 65 0.15 8.44 5.41
N LEU A 66 0.39 8.63 6.71
CA LEU A 66 -0.50 8.13 7.75
C LEU A 66 -1.87 8.81 7.69
N GLN A 67 -1.95 10.10 7.37
CA GLN A 67 -3.22 10.78 7.15
C GLN A 67 -3.96 10.24 5.92
N GLN A 68 -3.27 10.00 4.81
CA GLN A 68 -3.87 9.41 3.61
C GLN A 68 -4.39 7.99 3.87
N LEU A 69 -3.58 7.15 4.53
CA LEU A 69 -4.00 5.80 4.91
C LEU A 69 -5.16 5.82 5.89
N SER A 70 -5.20 6.78 6.81
CA SER A 70 -6.31 6.92 7.75
C SER A 70 -7.60 7.39 7.06
N ALA A 71 -7.49 8.31 6.10
CA ALA A 71 -8.62 8.71 5.25
C ALA A 71 -9.16 7.55 4.40
N ALA A 72 -8.29 6.61 3.99
CA ALA A 72 -8.67 5.38 3.31
C ALA A 72 -9.12 4.25 4.27
N ASN A 73 -9.27 4.53 5.57
CA ASN A 73 -9.60 3.58 6.61
C ASN A 73 -8.62 2.40 6.73
N VAL A 74 -7.35 2.56 6.33
CA VAL A 74 -6.31 1.52 6.43
C VAL A 74 -5.60 1.59 7.78
N THR A 75 -5.36 2.80 8.30
CA THR A 75 -4.71 3.02 9.59
C THR A 75 -5.56 3.88 10.54
N ALA A 76 -5.35 3.71 11.83
CA ALA A 76 -5.94 4.55 12.86
C ALA A 76 -4.94 4.82 13.99
N LYS A 77 -5.24 5.81 14.83
CA LYS A 77 -4.58 5.98 16.14
C LYS A 77 -5.41 5.27 17.20
N SER A 78 -4.76 4.40 17.97
CA SER A 78 -5.29 3.83 19.20
C SER A 78 -5.47 4.88 20.30
N ASP A 79 -6.14 4.50 21.39
CA ASP A 79 -6.32 5.32 22.59
C ASP A 79 -4.99 5.75 23.24
N THR A 80 -3.93 4.98 23.02
CA THR A 80 -2.58 5.29 23.52
C THR A 80 -1.80 6.24 22.60
N GLY A 81 -2.37 6.61 21.45
CA GLY A 81 -1.73 7.43 20.43
C GLY A 81 -0.79 6.67 19.50
N ALA A 82 -0.65 5.34 19.65
CA ALA A 82 0.05 4.49 18.70
C ALA A 82 -0.78 4.31 17.41
N TRP A 83 -0.10 4.21 16.27
CA TRP A 83 -0.70 3.91 14.98
C TRP A 83 -0.84 2.40 14.80
N GLU A 84 -1.96 1.97 14.25
CA GLU A 84 -2.26 0.56 13.99
C GLU A 84 -3.03 0.39 12.68
N LEU A 85 -3.05 -0.83 12.15
CA LEU A 85 -3.94 -1.19 11.05
C LEU A 85 -5.37 -1.32 11.56
N THR A 86 -6.32 -0.84 10.78
CA THR A 86 -7.73 -1.13 11.02
C THR A 86 -8.05 -2.56 10.54
N VAL A 87 -9.32 -2.98 10.70
CA VAL A 87 -9.83 -4.20 10.04
C VAL A 87 -9.58 -4.19 8.53
N THR A 88 -9.81 -3.06 7.86
CA THR A 88 -9.53 -2.91 6.42
C THR A 88 -8.02 -2.97 6.14
N GLY A 89 -7.20 -2.37 7.01
CA GLY A 89 -5.74 -2.44 6.88
C GLY A 89 -5.18 -3.85 7.03
N HIS A 90 -5.70 -4.64 7.96
CA HIS A 90 -5.32 -6.06 8.10
C HIS A 90 -5.78 -6.90 6.90
N ALA A 91 -6.95 -6.63 6.34
CA ALA A 91 -7.42 -7.28 5.12
C ALA A 91 -6.51 -6.95 3.92
N LEU A 92 -6.09 -5.69 3.79
CA LEU A 92 -5.10 -5.28 2.79
C LEU A 92 -3.77 -6.00 3.02
N GLY A 93 -3.30 -6.09 4.26
CA GLY A 93 -2.05 -6.79 4.57
C GLY A 93 -2.11 -8.27 4.17
N THR A 94 -3.20 -8.95 4.53
CA THR A 94 -3.46 -10.35 4.08
C THR A 94 -3.43 -10.49 2.56
N ALA A 95 -3.99 -9.52 1.82
CA ALA A 95 -3.98 -9.54 0.36
C ALA A 95 -2.58 -9.30 -0.25
N LEU A 96 -1.69 -8.63 0.48
CA LEU A 96 -0.30 -8.37 0.07
C LEU A 96 0.67 -9.49 0.49
N ALA A 97 0.28 -10.42 1.36
CA ALA A 97 1.12 -11.53 1.79
C ALA A 97 1.78 -12.32 0.65
N PRO A 98 1.06 -12.73 -0.42
CA PRO A 98 1.70 -13.42 -1.54
C PRO A 98 2.74 -12.56 -2.29
N LEU A 99 2.55 -11.23 -2.32
CA LEU A 99 3.49 -10.31 -2.93
C LEU A 99 4.79 -10.21 -2.10
N TRP A 100 4.65 -10.23 -0.78
CA TRP A 100 5.76 -10.24 0.16
C TRP A 100 6.58 -11.52 0.06
N ASP A 101 5.93 -12.67 0.07
CA ASP A 101 6.58 -13.97 -0.12
C ASP A 101 7.32 -14.02 -1.47
N TRP A 102 6.69 -13.55 -2.54
CA TRP A 102 7.33 -13.48 -3.85
C TRP A 102 8.57 -12.58 -3.86
N SER A 103 8.61 -11.50 -3.07
CA SER A 103 9.78 -10.61 -3.01
C SER A 103 11.02 -11.30 -2.44
N GLU A 104 10.86 -12.36 -1.65
CA GLU A 104 11.99 -13.16 -1.14
C GLU A 104 12.69 -13.93 -2.26
N SER A 105 11.94 -14.31 -3.32
CA SER A 105 12.51 -14.98 -4.49
C SER A 105 13.52 -14.12 -5.25
N TRP A 106 13.42 -12.80 -5.14
CA TRP A 106 14.35 -11.85 -5.76
C TRP A 106 15.73 -11.86 -5.12
N GLN A 107 15.84 -12.35 -3.88
CA GLN A 107 17.10 -12.41 -3.15
C GLN A 107 17.94 -13.64 -3.51
N SER A 108 17.39 -14.57 -4.31
CA SER A 108 18.18 -15.62 -4.94
C SER A 108 18.64 -15.16 -6.33
N PRO A 109 19.95 -14.87 -6.54
CA PRO A 109 20.47 -14.98 -7.89
C PRO A 109 20.22 -16.43 -8.32
N ALA A 110 19.43 -16.63 -9.38
CA ALA A 110 19.37 -17.92 -10.05
C ALA A 110 20.83 -18.37 -10.27
N ARG A 111 21.22 -19.46 -9.62
CA ARG A 111 22.56 -20.05 -9.75
C ARG A 111 22.62 -20.87 -11.04
#